data_AF-A0AAU0NV91-F1
#
_entry.id   AF-A0AAU0NV91-F1
#
_cell.length_a   1.000
_cell.length_b   1.000
_cell.length_c   1.000
_cell.angle_alpha   90.00
_cell.angle_beta   90.00
_cell.angle_gamma   90.00
#
_symmetry.space_group_name_H-M   'P 1'
#
loop_
_entity.id
_entity.type
_entity.pdbx_description
1 polymer ?
#
loop_
_entity_poly.entity_id
_entity_poly.type
_entity_poly.pdbx_seq_one_letter_code
_entity_poly.pdbx_strand_id
1 'polypeptide(L)'
;MGNFGYKNFREPVVYVLDQEFRKRNLKNKISIDNTEWNGELETYPIELIRNENNIVVKILHGVGVSQWSEEFIKNSDEQVEKIKYTYPDETSEIIQLIRDPLVHYIEKS
;
A
#
# COMPACT_ATOMS: atom_id res chain seq x y z
N MET A 1 21.72 58.42 0.50
CA MET A 1 20.71 58.05 -0.51
C MET A 1 21.11 56.71 -1.09
N GLY A 2 20.53 55.61 -0.60
CA GLY A 2 20.76 54.27 -1.14
C GLY A 2 19.66 53.93 -2.13
N ASN A 3 19.99 53.92 -3.42
CA ASN A 3 19.08 53.54 -4.49
C ASN A 3 18.61 52.09 -4.29
N PHE A 4 17.38 51.90 -3.80
CA PHE A 4 16.66 50.64 -3.91
C PHE A 4 16.19 50.48 -5.36
N GLY A 5 17.12 50.16 -6.26
CA GLY A 5 16.82 49.81 -7.63
C GLY A 5 15.95 48.56 -7.66
N TYR A 6 14.79 48.68 -8.31
CA TYR A 6 13.79 47.64 -8.53
C TYR A 6 14.43 46.25 -8.73
N LYS A 7 14.12 45.30 -7.84
CA LYS A 7 14.45 43.87 -8.03
C LYS A 7 13.83 43.44 -9.36
N ASN A 8 14.67 43.06 -10.33
CA ASN A 8 14.24 42.58 -11.64
C ASN A 8 13.19 41.48 -11.46
N PHE A 9 11.93 41.76 -11.80
CA PHE A 9 10.81 40.82 -11.70
C PHE A 9 11.06 39.50 -12.47
N ARG A 10 12.00 39.51 -13.43
CA ARG A 10 12.41 38.35 -14.20
C ARG A 10 13.21 37.32 -13.40
N GLU A 11 13.98 37.72 -12.39
CA GLU A 11 14.80 36.81 -11.57
C GLU A 11 13.96 35.77 -10.80
N PRO A 12 12.90 36.14 -10.06
CA PRO A 12 12.08 35.15 -9.36
C PRO A 12 11.32 34.24 -10.33
N VAL A 13 10.94 34.72 -11.52
CA VAL A 13 10.24 33.92 -12.52
C VAL A 13 11.14 32.82 -13.11
N VAL A 14 12.39 33.16 -13.43
CA VAL A 14 13.39 32.17 -13.90
C VAL A 14 13.66 31.13 -12.82
N TYR A 15 13.81 31.56 -11.56
CA TYR A 15 13.99 30.64 -10.44
C TYR A 15 12.83 29.66 -10.28
N VAL A 16 11.58 30.13 -10.37
CA VAL A 16 10.39 29.26 -10.29
C VAL A 16 10.36 28.26 -11.44
N LEU A 17 10.69 28.70 -12.66
CA LEU A 17 10.75 27.82 -13.83
C LEU A 17 11.82 26.75 -13.67
N ASP A 18 13.04 27.12 -13.24
CA ASP A 18 14.12 26.16 -13.01
C ASP A 18 13.78 25.14 -11.92
N GLN A 19 13.08 25.55 -10.85
CA GLN A 19 12.62 24.64 -9.81
C GLN A 19 11.56 23.66 -10.34
N GLU A 20 10.63 24.12 -11.16
CA GLU A 20 9.63 23.26 -11.80
C GLU A 20 10.28 22.28 -12.81
N PHE A 21 11.25 22.72 -13.61
CA PHE A 21 12.01 21.83 -14.50
C PHE A 21 12.83 20.80 -13.73
N ARG A 22 13.47 21.18 -12.61
CA ARG A 22 14.19 20.25 -11.73
C ARG A 22 13.25 19.20 -11.13
N LYS A 23 12.08 19.60 -10.62
CA LYS A 23 11.09 18.66 -10.08
C LYS A 23 10.55 17.68 -11.14
N ARG A 24 10.32 18.15 -12.36
CA ARG A 24 9.93 17.28 -13.50
C ARG A 24 11.03 16.29 -13.85
N ASN A 25 12.29 16.72 -13.88
CA ASN A 25 13.43 15.85 -14.17
C ASN A 25 13.75 14.86 -13.04
N LEU A 26 13.47 15.20 -11.77
CA LEU A 26 13.63 14.30 -10.63
C LEU A 26 12.60 13.16 -10.65
N LYS A 27 11.34 13.44 -11.03
CA LYS A 27 10.31 12.39 -11.19
C LYS A 27 10.68 11.35 -12.25
N ASN A 28 11.47 11.73 -13.25
CA ASN A 28 11.89 10.84 -14.35
C ASN A 28 13.23 10.13 -14.10
N LYS A 29 13.86 10.29 -12.92
CA LYS A 29 15.15 9.68 -12.58
C LYS A 29 15.08 8.75 -11.37
N ILE A 30 13.99 8.00 -11.23
CA ILE A 30 14.03 6.77 -10.44
C ILE A 30 14.68 5.71 -11.35
N SER A 31 16.01 5.76 -11.46
CA SER A 31 16.80 4.73 -12.12
C SER A 31 16.85 3.53 -11.18
N ILE A 32 15.88 2.63 -11.31
CA ILE A 32 15.98 1.27 -10.78
C ILE A 32 16.85 0.52 -11.78
N ASP A 33 17.90 -0.12 -11.30
CA ASP A 33 18.87 -0.83 -12.13
C ASP A 33 18.19 -1.74 -13.16
N ASN A 34 18.46 -1.46 -14.44
CA ASN A 34 18.33 -2.32 -15.62
C ASN A 34 16.94 -2.74 -16.17
N THR A 35 15.83 -2.09 -15.80
CA THR A 35 14.58 -2.22 -16.57
C THR A 35 13.84 -0.89 -16.63
N GLU A 36 13.49 -0.44 -17.85
CA GLU A 36 12.61 0.72 -18.06
C GLU A 36 11.27 0.46 -17.39
N TRP A 37 11.08 0.98 -16.18
CA TRP A 37 9.83 0.84 -15.45
C TRP A 37 8.78 1.75 -16.09
N ASN A 38 7.72 1.16 -16.63
CA ASN A 38 6.65 1.83 -17.37
C ASN A 38 5.73 2.71 -16.48
N GLY A 39 6.05 2.86 -15.19
CA GLY A 39 5.24 3.62 -14.24
C GLY A 39 3.98 2.89 -13.77
N GLU A 40 3.74 1.67 -14.23
CA GLU A 40 2.61 0.86 -13.81
C GLU A 40 2.98 0.03 -12.59
N LEU A 41 2.08 0.02 -11.60
CA LEU A 41 2.18 -0.89 -10.47
C LEU A 41 1.87 -2.31 -10.95
N GLU A 42 2.63 -3.30 -10.48
CA GLU A 42 2.31 -4.70 -10.73
C GLU A 42 0.90 -5.01 -10.19
N THR A 43 -0.04 -5.29 -11.09
CA THR A 43 -1.34 -5.83 -10.71
C THR A 43 -1.15 -7.29 -10.34
N TYR A 44 -0.99 -7.55 -9.04
CA TYR A 44 -1.11 -8.89 -8.51
C TYR A 44 -2.55 -9.37 -8.73
N PRO A 45 -2.75 -10.56 -9.30
CA PRO A 45 -4.09 -11.12 -9.40
C PRO A 45 -4.60 -11.39 -7.99
N ILE A 46 -5.84 -10.95 -7.77
CA ILE A 46 -6.56 -11.11 -6.53
C ILE A 46 -7.80 -11.94 -6.86
N GLU A 47 -7.98 -13.06 -6.18
CA GLU A 47 -9.17 -13.88 -6.28
C GLU A 47 -9.99 -13.77 -5.00
N LEU A 48 -11.25 -13.40 -5.14
CA LEU A 48 -12.19 -13.26 -4.03
C LEU A 48 -13.07 -14.49 -3.95
N ILE A 49 -12.86 -15.32 -2.93
CA ILE A 49 -13.70 -16.48 -2.64
C ILE A 49 -14.88 -16.02 -1.80
N ARG A 50 -16.08 -16.25 -2.32
CA ARG A 50 -17.35 -15.85 -1.71
C ARG A 50 -18.17 -17.06 -1.29
N ASN A 51 -18.99 -16.91 -0.26
CA ASN A 51 -19.97 -17.91 0.14
C ASN A 51 -21.25 -17.83 -0.73
N GLU A 52 -22.20 -18.72 -0.44
CA GLU A 52 -23.51 -18.81 -1.11
C GLU A 52 -24.33 -17.50 -1.05
N ASN A 53 -24.11 -16.69 -0.01
CA ASN A 53 -24.74 -15.37 0.17
C ASN A 53 -23.95 -14.23 -0.49
N ASN A 54 -22.98 -14.55 -1.36
CA ASN A 54 -22.12 -13.59 -2.06
C ASN A 54 -21.21 -12.74 -1.16
N ILE A 55 -20.97 -13.20 0.08
CA ILE A 55 -20.11 -12.55 1.05
C ILE A 55 -18.69 -13.10 0.89
N VAL A 56 -17.69 -12.21 0.85
CA VAL A 56 -16.27 -12.61 0.77
C VAL A 56 -15.87 -13.30 2.07
N VAL A 57 -15.33 -14.51 1.96
CA VAL A 57 -14.84 -15.32 3.09
C VAL A 57 -13.32 -15.47 3.06
N LYS A 58 -12.75 -15.52 1.85
CA LYS A 58 -11.30 -15.67 1.67
C LYS A 58 -10.82 -14.85 0.48
N ILE A 59 -9.65 -14.26 0.60
CA ILE A 59 -8.96 -13.56 -0.49
C ILE A 59 -7.66 -14.30 -0.76
N LEU A 60 -7.40 -14.59 -2.03
CA LEU A 60 -6.12 -15.11 -2.49
C LEU A 60 -5.38 -14.00 -3.20
N HIS A 61 -4.13 -13.80 -2.80
CA HIS A 61 -3.24 -12.80 -3.37
C HIS A 61 -2.07 -13.50 -4.05
N GLY A 62 -1.80 -13.13 -5.31
CA GLY A 62 -0.64 -13.62 -6.06
C GLY A 62 -0.92 -14.83 -6.97
N VAL A 63 0.13 -15.30 -7.67
CA VAL A 63 0.08 -16.46 -8.58
C VAL A 63 1.15 -17.47 -8.18
N GLY A 64 0.77 -18.75 -8.10
CA GLY A 64 1.73 -19.86 -7.97
C GLY A 64 2.46 -19.84 -6.63
N VAL A 65 3.79 -19.82 -6.65
CA VAL A 65 4.65 -20.07 -5.48
C VAL A 65 4.64 -18.93 -4.46
N SER A 66 4.24 -17.72 -4.86
CA SER A 66 4.15 -16.54 -3.98
C SER A 66 2.71 -16.24 -3.56
N GLN A 67 1.82 -17.22 -3.67
CA GLN A 67 0.43 -17.06 -3.28
C GLN A 67 0.31 -17.03 -1.76
N TRP A 68 -0.45 -16.07 -1.25
CA TRP A 68 -0.85 -15.99 0.14
C TRP A 68 -2.35 -15.73 0.25
N SER A 69 -2.92 -15.96 1.43
CA SER A 69 -4.36 -15.87 1.62
C SER A 69 -4.79 -15.19 2.91
N GLU A 70 -5.91 -14.49 2.84
CA GLU A 70 -6.61 -13.88 3.96
C GLU A 70 -7.95 -14.60 4.16
N GLU A 71 -8.18 -15.16 5.34
CA GLU A 71 -9.45 -15.77 5.72
C GLU A 71 -10.15 -14.93 6.78
N PHE A 72 -11.41 -14.57 6.53
CA PHE A 72 -12.24 -13.80 7.44
C PHE A 72 -13.05 -14.72 8.35
N ILE A 73 -12.70 -14.74 9.64
CA ILE A 73 -13.38 -15.53 10.66
C ILE A 73 -14.41 -14.65 11.35
N LYS A 74 -15.68 -15.07 11.28
CA LYS A 74 -16.82 -14.34 11.82
C LYS A 74 -17.27 -14.90 13.18
N ASN A 75 -17.82 -14.02 14.01
CA ASN A 75 -18.47 -14.39 15.27
C ASN A 75 -19.93 -14.83 15.04
N SER A 76 -20.63 -15.24 16.11
CA SER A 76 -22.05 -15.64 16.08
C SER A 76 -23.00 -14.57 15.51
N ASP A 77 -22.62 -13.30 15.60
CA ASP A 77 -23.39 -12.16 15.07
C ASP A 77 -23.04 -11.80 13.62
N GLU A 78 -22.38 -12.73 12.90
CA GLU A 78 -21.92 -12.60 11.49
C GLU A 78 -20.89 -11.48 11.20
N GLN A 79 -20.37 -10.83 12.24
CA GLN A 79 -19.31 -9.82 12.15
C GLN A 79 -17.93 -10.48 12.10
N VAL A 80 -17.02 -9.91 11.30
CA VAL A 80 -15.63 -10.40 11.21
C VAL A 80 -14.90 -10.05 12.51
N GLU A 81 -14.48 -11.09 13.25
CA GLU A 81 -13.79 -10.96 14.52
C GLU A 81 -12.28 -11.11 14.36
N LYS A 82 -11.84 -12.02 13.50
CA LYS A 82 -10.44 -12.37 13.28
C LYS A 82 -10.15 -12.49 11.79
N ILE A 83 -8.94 -12.13 11.39
CA ILE A 83 -8.40 -12.35 10.06
C ILE A 83 -7.21 -13.29 10.21
N LYS A 84 -7.24 -14.42 9.51
CA LYS A 84 -6.11 -15.35 9.43
C LYS A 84 -5.38 -15.12 8.11
N TYR A 85 -4.13 -14.70 8.20
CA TYR A 85 -3.19 -14.63 7.09
C TYR A 85 -2.47 -15.97 6.99
N THR A 86 -2.31 -16.48 5.78
CA THR A 86 -1.45 -17.63 5.48
C THR A 86 -0.50 -17.19 4.37
N TYR A 87 0.78 -17.06 4.72
CA TYR A 87 1.84 -16.60 3.85
C TYR A 87 2.32 -17.73 2.91
N PRO A 88 3.11 -17.43 1.88
CA PRO A 88 3.56 -18.43 0.90
C PRO A 88 4.50 -19.49 1.49
N ASP A 89 5.11 -19.20 2.64
CA ASP A 89 5.96 -20.10 3.42
C ASP A 89 5.17 -21.00 4.39
N GLU A 90 3.84 -21.04 4.23
CA GLU A 90 2.89 -21.75 5.09
C GLU A 90 2.81 -21.21 6.52
N THR A 91 3.54 -20.14 6.85
CA THR A 91 3.40 -19.47 8.13
C THR A 91 2.04 -18.77 8.17
N SER A 92 1.44 -18.72 9.36
CA SER A 92 0.15 -18.08 9.53
C SER A 92 0.15 -17.12 10.70
N GLU A 93 -0.57 -16.02 10.52
CA GLU A 93 -0.73 -14.96 11.50
C GLU A 93 -2.22 -14.68 11.68
N ILE A 94 -2.67 -14.49 12.91
CA ILE A 94 -4.06 -14.19 13.21
C ILE A 94 -4.14 -12.80 13.81
N ILE A 95 -4.85 -11.91 13.12
CA ILE A 95 -5.13 -10.56 13.59
C ILE A 95 -6.56 -10.54 14.14
N GLN A 96 -6.70 -10.25 15.43
CA GLN A 96 -8.00 -10.05 16.05
C GLN A 96 -8.44 -8.59 15.89
N LEU A 97 -9.57 -8.36 15.24
CA LEU A 97 -10.12 -7.03 14.94
C LEU A 97 -10.92 -6.48 16.12
N ILE A 98 -11.74 -7.33 16.72
CA ILE A 98 -12.55 -6.95 17.89
C ILE A 98 -11.73 -7.27 19.13
N ARG A 99 -11.21 -6.23 19.79
CA ARG A 99 -10.71 -6.36 21.15
C ARG A 99 -11.89 -6.66 22.06
N ASP A 100 -11.97 -7.88 22.53
CA ASP A 100 -12.73 -8.15 23.73
C ASP A 100 -12.08 -7.32 24.85
N PRO A 101 -12.78 -6.36 25.49
CA PRO A 101 -12.18 -5.50 26.53
C PRO A 101 -11.62 -6.30 27.72
N LEU A 102 -11.88 -7.61 27.78
CA LEU A 102 -11.47 -8.52 28.85
C LEU A 102 -10.29 -9.44 28.50
N VAL A 103 -9.82 -9.50 27.24
CA VAL A 103 -8.83 -10.50 26.82
C VAL A 103 -7.54 -9.85 26.33
N HIS A 104 -6.58 -9.71 27.23
CA HIS A 104 -5.18 -9.51 26.89
C HIS A 104 -4.48 -10.87 26.86
N TYR A 105 -4.40 -11.51 25.70
CA TYR A 105 -3.41 -12.57 25.49
C TYR A 105 -2.71 -12.39 24.14
N ILE A 106 -1.40 -12.16 24.21
CA ILE A 106 -0.47 -12.37 23.11
C ILE A 106 0.10 -13.76 23.36
N GLU A 107 -0.43 -14.78 22.71
CA GLU A 107 0.31 -16.04 22.59
C GLU A 107 1.33 -15.86 21.45
N LYS A 108 2.60 -15.74 21.82
CA LYS A 108 3.72 -16.02 20.93
C LYS A 108 4.09 -17.49 21.12
N SER A 109 3.86 -18.30 20.10
CA SER A 109 4.54 -19.59 19.91
C SER A 109 5.69 -19.40 18.94
#